data_AF-A0A7S1QIC4-F1
#
_entry.id   AF-A0A7S1QIC4-F1
#
_cell.length_a   1.000
_cell.length_b   1.000
_cell.length_c   1.000
_cell.angle_alpha   90.00
_cell.angle_beta   90.00
_cell.angle_gamma   90.00
#
_symmetry.space_group_name_H-M   'P 1'
#
loop_
_entity.id
_entity.type
_entity.pdbx_description
1 polymer ?
#
loop_
_entity_poly.entity_id
_entity_poly.type
_entity_poly.pdbx_seq_one_letter_code
_entity_poly.pdbx_strand_id
1 'polypeptide(L)'
;WRRELDPDGSSDVGFQEFCRAMTRLGVEVDAGRLFGVDGDTSTLSLEEVAPPEARLVERFRAWAKTKFGGPVAMFSALDTGDKGVLTRDNFVTGCRAKGFEAGSQELGEIFNLLDVEEIGTVTEQDIMFLETDKQAREME
;
A
#
# COMPACT_ATOMS: atom_id res chain seq x y z
N TRP A 1 6.21 -6.33 -0.94
CA TRP A 1 4.77 -6.67 -0.89
C TRP A 1 4.10 -6.38 -2.23
N ARG A 2 3.73 -5.11 -2.53
CA ARG A 2 3.00 -4.72 -3.75
C ARG A 2 3.59 -5.25 -5.05
N ARG A 3 4.90 -5.11 -5.27
CA ARG A 3 5.51 -5.56 -6.54
C ARG A 3 5.49 -7.08 -6.75
N GLU A 4 5.72 -7.85 -5.69
CA GLU A 4 6.07 -9.27 -5.83
C GLU A 4 4.98 -10.23 -5.40
N LEU A 5 4.16 -9.84 -4.42
CA LEU A 5 3.18 -10.70 -3.77
C LEU A 5 1.74 -10.26 -4.05
N ASP A 6 1.52 -8.96 -4.09
CA ASP A 6 0.18 -8.37 -4.22
C ASP A 6 0.17 -7.34 -5.34
N PRO A 7 0.44 -7.73 -6.61
CA PRO A 7 0.51 -6.79 -7.74
C PRO A 7 -0.83 -6.16 -8.06
N ASP A 8 -1.93 -6.91 -7.89
CA ASP A 8 -3.30 -6.41 -8.11
C ASP A 8 -3.80 -5.49 -6.98
N GLY A 9 -3.14 -5.51 -5.82
CA GLY A 9 -3.47 -4.65 -4.70
C GLY A 9 -4.70 -5.10 -3.92
N SER A 10 -5.09 -6.37 -4.08
CA SER A 10 -6.18 -6.99 -3.31
C SER A 10 -5.92 -6.97 -1.80
N SER A 11 -4.65 -6.89 -1.38
CA SER A 11 -4.19 -7.06 0.02
C SER A 11 -4.34 -8.49 0.56
N ASP A 12 -4.70 -9.45 -0.29
CA ASP A 12 -4.95 -10.85 0.06
C ASP A 12 -4.20 -11.77 -0.92
N VAL A 13 -3.13 -12.42 -0.48
CA VAL A 13 -2.28 -13.23 -1.36
C VAL A 13 -2.55 -14.72 -1.13
N GLY A 14 -3.01 -15.43 -2.16
CA GLY A 14 -3.30 -16.86 -2.04
C GLY A 14 -2.03 -17.72 -1.93
N PHE A 15 -2.14 -18.91 -1.32
CA PHE A 15 -1.00 -19.82 -1.10
C PHE A 15 -0.19 -20.14 -2.37
N GLN A 16 -0.88 -20.46 -3.47
CA GLN A 16 -0.22 -20.79 -4.74
C GLN A 16 0.49 -19.59 -5.35
N GLU A 17 -0.05 -18.39 -5.19
CA GLU A 17 0.57 -17.16 -5.67
C GLU A 17 1.84 -16.84 -4.86
N PHE A 18 1.74 -16.94 -3.53
CA PHE A 18 2.89 -16.79 -2.64
C PHE A 18 4.02 -17.77 -2.98
N CYS A 19 3.73 -19.06 -3.13
CA CYS A 19 4.72 -20.08 -3.47
C CYS A 19 5.41 -19.79 -4.82
N ARG A 20 4.66 -19.32 -5.83
CA ARG A 20 5.23 -18.93 -7.12
C ARG A 20 6.15 -17.73 -6.98
N ALA A 21 5.76 -16.73 -6.19
CA ALA A 21 6.58 -15.55 -5.94
C ALA A 21 7.88 -15.91 -5.20
N MET A 22 7.81 -16.72 -4.14
CA MET A 22 9.01 -17.18 -3.41
C MET A 22 9.97 -17.96 -4.31
N THR A 23 9.44 -18.86 -5.15
CA THR A 23 10.24 -19.59 -6.15
C THR A 23 10.93 -18.64 -7.12
N ARG A 24 10.20 -17.65 -7.66
CA ARG A 24 10.75 -16.67 -8.61
C ARG A 24 11.84 -15.80 -7.96
N LEU A 25 11.68 -15.46 -6.69
CA LEU A 25 12.65 -14.67 -5.92
C LEU A 25 13.83 -15.49 -5.38
N GLY A 26 13.77 -16.83 -5.46
CA GLY A 26 14.78 -17.71 -4.89
C GLY A 26 14.80 -17.71 -3.36
N VAL A 27 13.66 -17.42 -2.73
CA VAL A 27 13.50 -17.37 -1.27
C VAL A 27 12.92 -18.70 -0.78
N GLU A 28 13.59 -19.34 0.16
CA GLU A 28 13.07 -20.51 0.86
C GLU A 28 12.35 -20.08 2.15
N VAL A 29 11.05 -20.38 2.22
CA VAL A 29 10.20 -20.11 3.37
C VAL A 29 9.34 -21.34 3.64
N ASP A 30 9.14 -21.65 4.92
CA ASP A 30 8.13 -22.61 5.36
C ASP A 30 6.73 -21.98 5.22
N ALA A 31 6.20 -21.99 4.00
CA ALA A 31 4.92 -21.38 3.66
C ALA A 31 3.76 -21.97 4.48
N GLY A 32 3.84 -23.25 4.86
CA GLY A 32 2.83 -23.91 5.69
C GLY A 32 2.79 -23.40 7.12
N ARG A 33 3.91 -22.89 7.63
CA ARG A 33 3.97 -22.22 8.93
C ARG A 33 3.61 -20.72 8.86
N LEU A 34 3.84 -20.11 7.71
CA LEU A 34 3.53 -18.69 7.48
C LEU A 34 2.02 -18.46 7.29
N PHE A 35 1.35 -19.32 6.52
CA PHE A 35 -0.10 -19.28 6.36
C PHE A 35 -0.79 -19.88 7.59
N GLY A 36 -1.86 -19.26 8.07
CA GLY A 36 -2.61 -19.75 9.24
C GLY A 36 -2.08 -19.28 10.59
N VAL A 37 -1.20 -18.27 10.62
CA VAL A 37 -0.78 -17.62 11.88
C VAL A 37 -1.98 -16.98 12.58
N ASP A 38 -2.91 -16.45 11.80
CA ASP A 38 -4.17 -15.86 12.27
C ASP A 38 -5.33 -16.88 12.38
N GLY A 39 -5.09 -18.14 11.98
CA GLY A 39 -6.09 -19.20 11.92
C GLY A 39 -6.79 -19.35 10.56
N ASP A 40 -6.48 -18.51 9.57
CA ASP A 40 -6.89 -18.65 8.18
C ASP A 40 -5.72 -19.11 7.30
N THR A 41 -5.91 -20.22 6.59
CA THR A 41 -4.89 -20.78 5.69
C THR A 41 -5.14 -20.43 4.22
N SER A 42 -6.15 -19.62 3.94
CA SER A 42 -6.64 -19.35 2.59
C SER A 42 -5.82 -18.26 1.89
N THR A 43 -5.54 -17.17 2.61
CA THR A 43 -4.80 -16.01 2.13
C THR A 43 -3.70 -15.63 3.11
N LEU A 44 -2.77 -14.80 2.64
CA LEU A 44 -1.72 -14.17 3.43
C LEU A 44 -1.85 -12.66 3.25
N SER A 45 -1.83 -11.95 4.36
CA SER A 45 -1.96 -10.49 4.41
C SER A 45 -0.63 -9.82 4.75
N LEU A 46 -0.55 -8.50 4.56
CA LEU A 46 0.63 -7.72 4.96
C LEU A 46 0.83 -7.78 6.49
N GLU A 47 -0.24 -7.85 7.28
CA GLU A 47 -0.16 -7.91 8.75
C GLU A 47 0.53 -9.19 9.22
N GLU A 48 0.36 -10.31 8.52
CA GLU A 48 0.97 -11.59 8.90
C GLU A 48 2.47 -11.64 8.59
N VAL A 49 2.92 -10.99 7.52
CA VAL A 49 4.35 -10.98 7.12
C VAL A 49 5.13 -9.80 7.70
N ALA A 50 4.47 -8.66 7.89
CA ALA A 50 5.07 -7.39 8.26
C ALA A 50 4.09 -6.54 9.10
N PRO A 51 3.80 -6.95 10.35
CA PRO A 51 2.82 -6.26 11.21
C PRO A 51 3.07 -4.75 11.41
N PRO A 52 4.31 -4.27 11.63
CA PRO A 52 4.56 -2.83 11.76
C PRO A 52 4.16 -2.02 10.52
N GLU A 53 4.52 -2.52 9.33
CA GLU A 53 4.26 -1.90 8.04
C GLU A 53 2.76 -1.94 7.72
N ALA A 54 2.08 -3.05 8.00
CA ALA A 54 0.64 -3.16 7.87
C ALA A 54 -0.11 -2.10 8.70
N ARG A 55 0.27 -1.94 9.97
CA ARG A 55 -0.30 -0.88 10.84
C ARG A 55 -0.05 0.52 10.32
N LEU A 56 1.11 0.76 9.69
CA LEU A 56 1.41 2.05 9.06
C LEU A 56 0.47 2.32 7.87
N VAL A 57 0.26 1.31 7.01
CA VAL A 57 -0.64 1.39 5.85
C VAL A 57 -2.08 1.62 6.30
N GLU A 58 -2.56 0.88 7.30
CA GLU A 58 -3.92 1.04 7.83
C GLU A 58 -4.15 2.42 8.44
N ARG A 59 -3.17 2.95 9.18
CA ARG A 59 -3.23 4.34 9.67
C ARG A 59 -3.31 5.35 8.53
N PHE A 60 -2.56 5.13 7.45
CA PHE A 60 -2.57 6.02 6.28
C PHE A 60 -3.91 5.94 5.53
N ARG A 61 -4.45 4.74 5.32
CA ARG A 61 -5.79 4.52 4.74
C ARG A 61 -6.87 5.22 5.55
N ALA A 62 -6.88 5.02 6.87
CA ALA A 62 -7.82 5.67 7.76
C ALA A 62 -7.71 7.20 7.71
N TRP A 63 -6.49 7.74 7.66
CA TRP A 63 -6.26 9.18 7.51
C TRP A 63 -6.78 9.71 6.18
N ALA A 64 -6.50 9.03 5.06
CA ALA A 64 -6.98 9.43 3.73
C ALA A 64 -8.51 9.51 3.70
N LYS A 65 -9.17 8.47 4.21
CA LYS A 65 -10.64 8.39 4.30
C LYS A 65 -11.22 9.44 5.24
N THR A 66 -10.70 9.56 6.46
CA THR A 66 -11.28 10.47 7.47
C THR A 66 -11.06 11.94 7.14
N LYS A 67 -9.92 12.29 6.54
CA LYS A 67 -9.56 13.68 6.26
C LYS A 67 -10.05 14.19 4.90
N PHE A 68 -10.06 13.33 3.87
CA PHE A 68 -10.35 13.74 2.49
C PHE A 68 -11.58 13.05 1.90
N GLY A 69 -12.10 12.00 2.54
CA GLY A 69 -13.20 11.19 2.02
C GLY A 69 -12.74 9.98 1.20
N GLY A 70 -11.44 9.83 0.95
CA GLY A 70 -10.89 8.72 0.17
C GLY A 70 -9.50 9.03 -0.40
N PRO A 71 -8.84 8.06 -1.02
CA PRO A 71 -7.50 8.22 -1.55
C PRO A 71 -7.46 9.18 -2.77
N VAL A 72 -8.43 9.14 -3.67
CA VAL A 72 -8.49 10.06 -4.85
C VAL A 72 -8.53 11.51 -4.40
N ALA A 73 -9.44 11.83 -3.47
CA ALA A 73 -9.55 13.19 -2.90
C ALA A 73 -8.27 13.61 -2.13
N MET A 74 -7.60 12.67 -1.46
CA MET A 74 -6.28 12.92 -0.86
C MET A 74 -5.26 13.28 -1.93
N PHE A 75 -5.18 12.54 -3.04
CA PHE A 75 -4.24 12.81 -4.12
C PHE A 75 -4.43 14.21 -4.70
N SER A 76 -5.66 14.58 -5.07
CA SER A 76 -5.95 15.93 -5.58
C SER A 76 -5.59 17.03 -4.56
N ALA A 77 -5.73 16.75 -3.26
CA ALA A 77 -5.35 17.70 -2.22
C ALA A 77 -3.84 17.82 -1.99
N LEU A 78 -3.05 16.83 -2.40
CA LEU A 78 -1.59 16.82 -2.34
C LEU A 78 -0.95 17.32 -3.65
N ASP A 79 -1.59 17.10 -4.80
CA ASP A 79 -1.14 17.57 -6.11
C ASP A 79 -1.53 19.04 -6.33
N THR A 80 -0.98 19.93 -5.52
CA THR A 80 -1.30 21.37 -5.58
C THR A 80 -0.89 22.04 -6.89
N GLY A 81 -0.13 21.36 -7.74
CA GLY A 81 0.31 21.86 -9.04
C GLY A 81 -0.50 21.33 -10.22
N ASP A 82 -1.50 20.48 -9.97
CA ASP A 82 -2.32 19.79 -10.98
C ASP A 82 -1.45 19.15 -12.08
N LYS A 83 -0.42 18.43 -11.64
CA LYS A 83 0.55 17.78 -12.54
C LYS A 83 0.12 16.36 -12.92
N GLY A 84 -0.89 15.82 -12.24
CA GLY A 84 -1.32 14.43 -12.35
C GLY A 84 -0.35 13.44 -11.71
N VAL A 85 0.66 13.92 -10.97
CA VAL A 85 1.71 13.09 -10.34
C VAL A 85 2.20 13.70 -9.03
N LEU A 86 2.48 12.85 -8.05
CA LEU A 86 3.13 13.21 -6.79
C LEU A 86 4.58 12.75 -6.79
N THR A 87 5.52 13.69 -6.74
CA THR A 87 6.92 13.38 -6.41
C THR A 87 7.04 13.00 -4.93
N ARG A 88 8.13 12.32 -4.56
CA ARG A 88 8.43 12.02 -3.15
C ARG A 88 8.40 13.27 -2.26
N ASP A 89 9.00 14.36 -2.70
CA ASP A 89 9.08 15.60 -1.93
C ASP A 89 7.69 16.25 -1.74
N ASN A 90 6.89 16.27 -2.81
CA ASN A 90 5.51 16.75 -2.77
C ASN A 90 4.64 15.89 -1.84
N PHE A 91 4.77 14.57 -1.93
CA PHE A 91 4.04 13.63 -1.08
C PHE A 91 4.40 13.83 0.41
N VAL A 92 5.68 13.80 0.77
CA VAL A 92 6.15 13.94 2.15
C VAL A 92 5.74 15.30 2.73
N THR A 93 5.97 16.38 1.98
CA THR A 93 5.64 17.74 2.43
C THR A 93 4.14 17.92 2.57
N GLY A 94 3.37 17.42 1.60
CA GLY A 94 1.92 17.49 1.58
C GLY A 94 1.28 16.71 2.72
N CYS A 95 1.69 15.45 2.95
CA CYS A 95 1.20 14.64 4.07
C CYS A 95 1.44 15.33 5.42
N ARG A 96 2.63 15.91 5.63
CA ARG A 96 2.94 16.68 6.86
C ARG A 96 2.11 17.94 7.00
N ALA A 97 2.01 18.74 5.93
CA ALA A 97 1.22 19.97 5.94
C ALA A 97 -0.27 19.69 6.19
N LYS A 98 -0.76 18.54 5.72
CA LYS A 98 -2.10 18.03 5.97
C LYS A 98 -2.18 17.20 7.26
N GLY A 99 -1.17 17.21 8.13
CA GLY A 99 -1.24 16.65 9.48
C GLY A 99 -1.33 15.13 9.55
N PHE A 100 -0.73 14.40 8.60
CA PHE A 100 -0.42 12.99 8.84
C PHE A 100 0.78 12.90 9.78
N GLU A 101 0.57 12.29 10.94
CA GLU A 101 1.58 12.17 11.99
C GLU A 101 2.47 10.95 11.76
N ALA A 102 3.57 11.13 11.03
CA ALA A 102 4.56 10.08 10.77
C ALA A 102 5.97 10.65 10.59
N GLY A 103 6.97 9.83 10.90
CA GLY A 103 8.38 10.13 10.69
C GLY A 103 8.75 10.19 9.20
N SER A 104 9.93 10.74 8.88
CA SER A 104 10.44 10.76 7.50
C SER A 104 10.58 9.35 6.90
N GLN A 105 10.99 8.39 7.71
CA GLN A 105 11.16 7.00 7.28
C GLN A 105 9.81 6.36 6.93
N GLU A 106 8.82 6.46 7.82
CA GLU A 106 7.47 5.93 7.60
C GLU A 106 6.81 6.53 6.35
N LEU A 107 6.93 7.84 6.14
CA LEU A 107 6.45 8.49 4.90
C LEU A 107 7.18 7.98 3.66
N GLY A 108 8.48 7.71 3.78
CA GLY A 108 9.29 7.11 2.72
C GLY A 108 8.85 5.68 2.38
N GLU A 109 8.52 4.89 3.40
CA GLU A 109 8.00 3.52 3.25
C GLU A 109 6.63 3.51 2.59
N ILE A 110 5.72 4.40 2.98
CA ILE A 110 4.42 4.55 2.30
C ILE A 110 4.63 4.95 0.84
N PHE A 111 5.52 5.93 0.57
CA PHE A 111 5.79 6.33 -0.81
C PHE A 111 6.31 5.15 -1.65
N ASN A 112 7.24 4.35 -1.11
CA ASN A 112 7.77 3.17 -1.81
C ASN A 112 6.70 2.10 -2.05
N LEU A 113 5.70 2.00 -1.16
CA LEU A 113 4.58 1.09 -1.34
C LEU A 113 3.70 1.51 -2.52
N LEU A 114 3.56 2.82 -2.75
CA LEU A 114 2.77 3.39 -3.83
C LEU A 114 3.54 3.41 -5.16
N ASP A 115 4.83 3.73 -5.14
CA ASP A 115 5.72 3.75 -6.31
C ASP A 115 6.26 2.35 -6.63
N VAL A 116 5.35 1.44 -7.01
CA VAL A 116 5.63 0.00 -7.19
C VAL A 116 6.73 -0.27 -8.24
N GLU A 117 6.75 0.56 -9.29
CA GLU A 117 7.71 0.48 -10.41
C GLU A 117 9.01 1.26 -10.15
N GLU A 118 9.15 1.90 -8.98
CA GLU A 118 10.32 2.71 -8.60
C GLU A 118 10.62 3.85 -9.61
N ILE A 119 9.58 4.47 -10.17
CA ILE A 119 9.67 5.57 -11.14
C ILE A 119 10.10 6.87 -10.44
N GLY A 120 9.83 7.00 -9.15
CA GLY A 120 10.07 8.20 -8.34
C GLY A 120 8.86 9.14 -8.29
N THR A 121 7.73 8.73 -8.85
CA THR A 121 6.47 9.48 -8.85
C THR A 121 5.28 8.54 -8.67
N VAL A 122 4.25 9.00 -7.98
CA VAL A 122 2.99 8.29 -7.75
C VAL A 122 1.88 8.97 -8.53
N THR A 123 1.11 8.21 -9.29
CA THR A 123 -0.09 8.65 -10.02
C THR A 123 -1.36 8.41 -9.20
N GLU A 124 -2.49 8.89 -9.70
CA GLU A 124 -3.80 8.60 -9.09
C GLU A 124 -4.11 7.09 -9.12
N GLN A 125 -3.68 6.36 -10.16
CA GLN A 125 -3.91 4.91 -10.23
C GLN A 125 -3.12 4.15 -9.16
N ASP A 126 -1.89 4.60 -8.85
CA ASP A 126 -1.03 3.96 -7.87
C ASP A 126 -1.60 4.02 -6.43
N ILE A 127 -2.38 5.06 -6.12
CA ILE A 127 -3.01 5.22 -4.80
C ILE A 127 -4.33 4.45 -4.65
N MET A 128 -4.92 3.92 -5.73
CA MET A 128 -6.19 3.19 -5.67
C MET A 128 -6.12 1.96 -4.78
N PHE A 129 -4.92 1.40 -4.60
CA PHE A 129 -4.62 0.36 -3.62
C PHE A 129 -5.02 0.72 -2.18
N LEU A 130 -5.04 2.02 -1.84
CA LEU A 130 -5.43 2.49 -0.52
C LEU A 130 -6.94 2.43 -0.28
N GLU A 131 -7.76 2.31 -1.33
CA GLU A 131 -9.21 2.20 -1.17
C GLU A 131 -9.57 0.79 -0.69
N THR A 132 -9.96 0.66 0.57
CA THR A 132 -10.32 -0.64 1.17
C THR A 132 -11.68 -1.17 0.72
N ASP A 133 -12.56 -0.31 0.21
CA ASP A 133 -13.86 -0.71 -0.32
C ASP A 133 -13.72 -1.20 -1.77
N LYS A 134 -13.88 -2.52 -1.98
CA LYS A 134 -13.77 -3.14 -3.31
C LYS A 134 -14.75 -2.53 -4.33
N GLN A 135 -15.96 -2.16 -3.92
CA GLN A 135 -16.95 -1.58 -4.83
C GLN A 135 -16.54 -0.15 -5.21
N ALA A 136 -16.07 0.64 -4.25
CA ALA A 136 -15.57 1.99 -4.56
C ALA A 136 -14.34 1.94 -5.49
N ARG A 137 -13.44 0.98 -5.26
CA ARG A 137 -12.23 0.80 -6.09
C ARG A 137 -12.54 0.45 -7.56
N GLU A 138 -13.64 -0.25 -7.83
CA GLU A 138 -14.05 -0.64 -9.19
C GLU A 138 -14.86 0.46 -9.92
N MET A 139 -15.33 1.49 -9.21
CA MET A 139 -16.19 2.55 -9.75
C MET A 139 -15.47 3.87 -10.08
N GLU A 140 -14.24 4.04 -9.58
CA GLU A 140 -13.35 5.19 -9.82
C GLU A 140 -12.41 4.91 -11.00
#